data_AF-A0A9P5XAI1-F1
#
_entry.id   AF-A0A9P5XAI1-F1
#
_cell.length_a   1.000
_cell.length_b   1.000
_cell.length_c   1.000
_cell.angle_alpha   90.00
_cell.angle_beta   90.00
_cell.angle_gamma   90.00
#
_symmetry.space_group_name_H-M   'P 1'
#
loop_
_entity.id
_entity.type
_entity.pdbx_description
1 polymer ?
#
loop_
_entity_poly.entity_id
_entity_poly.type
_entity_poly.pdbx_seq_one_letter_code
_entity_poly.pdbx_strand_id
1 'polypeptide(L)'
;MVVPVSSLSESDDEDDGDDDEDEDDDEDEDDADEEAEDTESEDLKDYVHVECSPFIFLDHDLYTASRSCSKCGESIICPRNTFPAPGDSYLHISCPKCTTLHCRGCSSPAKCPKSCTGSKSCAIKGCCPQIRAIAIFEALSTFDKEFLVEAGLSKSHHDRDEYIQSMISRPLTAQTKKLELTFVRCMTTLTEIFTAFSLTSSTLPPEHVHSSIADLFEHSLISEVIHGFLRNTNVKDWITHCDVYCAILDLLRYMLEGGFGGIMAVELRRVEESCGLKEWVWGAGDINWVSKEEGGCAMAVPLESLIIGLETHRGSLSEFLDKVTFTPTVMKLNALIDGISHLVLGQVLGI
;
A
#
# COMPACT_ATOMS: atom_id res chain seq x y z
N MET A 1 -13.40 50.69 -2.12
CA MET A 1 -14.17 50.48 -3.36
C MET A 1 -14.77 49.09 -3.26
N VAL A 2 -16.10 49.03 -3.12
CA VAL A 2 -16.87 47.80 -2.92
C VAL A 2 -17.40 47.38 -4.28
N VAL A 3 -17.10 46.15 -4.70
CA VAL A 3 -17.59 45.58 -5.96
C VAL A 3 -18.80 44.69 -5.63
N PRO A 4 -19.97 44.88 -6.28
CA PRO A 4 -21.12 44.00 -6.06
C PRO A 4 -20.99 42.72 -6.87
N VAL A 5 -21.33 41.60 -6.24
CA VAL A 5 -21.40 40.27 -6.88
C VAL A 5 -22.84 40.08 -7.35
N SER A 6 -23.03 39.91 -8.65
CA SER A 6 -24.33 39.64 -9.26
C SER A 6 -24.66 38.15 -9.17
N SER A 7 -25.82 37.87 -8.60
CA SER A 7 -26.49 36.57 -8.57
C SER A 7 -26.85 36.14 -9.99
N LEU A 8 -26.54 34.89 -10.35
CA LEU A 8 -27.07 34.22 -11.53
C LEU A 8 -27.96 33.05 -11.10
N SER A 9 -29.13 33.06 -11.71
CA SER A 9 -30.32 32.26 -11.48
C SER A 9 -30.17 30.81 -11.95
N GLU A 10 -30.80 29.93 -11.19
CA GLU A 10 -31.14 28.55 -11.50
C GLU A 10 -32.13 28.52 -12.68
N SER A 11 -31.96 27.58 -13.60
CA SER A 11 -32.97 27.19 -14.57
C SER A 11 -33.12 25.68 -14.53
N ASP A 12 -34.30 25.27 -14.09
CA ASP A 12 -34.86 23.93 -14.14
C ASP A 12 -35.10 23.52 -15.60
N ASP A 13 -34.59 22.37 -16.01
CA ASP A 13 -35.02 21.68 -17.22
C ASP A 13 -35.39 20.24 -16.81
N GLU A 14 -36.70 20.03 -16.72
CA GLU A 14 -37.38 18.73 -16.73
C GLU A 14 -37.32 18.19 -18.16
N ASP A 15 -36.93 16.93 -18.36
CA ASP A 15 -37.25 16.23 -19.60
C ASP A 15 -37.63 14.77 -19.28
N ASP A 16 -38.92 14.54 -19.43
CA ASP A 16 -39.62 13.27 -19.34
C ASP A 16 -39.36 12.45 -20.61
N GLY A 17 -38.92 11.21 -20.43
CA GLY A 17 -38.73 10.27 -21.53
C GLY A 17 -39.08 8.86 -21.06
N ASP A 18 -40.38 8.61 -20.95
CA ASP A 18 -40.98 7.28 -21.11
C ASP A 18 -40.47 6.67 -22.41
N ASP A 19 -40.09 5.40 -22.40
CA ASP A 19 -40.22 4.51 -23.57
C ASP A 19 -40.05 3.04 -23.11
N ASP A 20 -41.20 2.36 -23.19
CA ASP A 20 -41.41 1.05 -23.80
C ASP A 20 -41.00 -0.26 -23.10
N GLU A 21 -42.07 -0.87 -22.59
CA GLU A 21 -42.43 -2.29 -22.53
C GLU A 21 -41.93 -3.11 -23.73
N ASP A 22 -41.41 -4.32 -23.45
CA ASP A 22 -41.46 -5.54 -24.29
C ASP A 22 -41.17 -6.71 -23.32
N GLU A 23 -42.19 -7.39 -22.79
CA GLU A 23 -42.86 -8.59 -23.34
C GLU A 23 -41.91 -9.78 -23.57
N ASP A 24 -42.13 -10.79 -22.71
CA ASP A 24 -42.22 -12.23 -22.98
C ASP A 24 -41.10 -12.96 -23.73
N ASP A 25 -40.56 -14.01 -23.08
CA ASP A 25 -40.66 -15.37 -23.66
C ASP A 25 -40.31 -16.43 -22.61
N ASP A 26 -41.35 -17.19 -22.26
CA ASP A 26 -41.31 -18.51 -21.63
C ASP A 26 -40.60 -19.49 -22.58
N GLU A 27 -39.57 -20.24 -22.15
CA GLU A 27 -39.31 -21.59 -22.66
C GLU A 27 -38.72 -22.48 -21.54
N ASP A 28 -39.61 -23.33 -21.03
CA ASP A 28 -39.48 -24.78 -20.95
C ASP A 28 -38.45 -25.46 -20.02
N GLU A 29 -39.07 -26.13 -19.05
CA GLU A 29 -38.74 -27.40 -18.40
C GLU A 29 -37.97 -28.38 -19.31
N ASP A 30 -36.98 -29.08 -18.76
CA ASP A 30 -36.80 -30.52 -19.00
C ASP A 30 -35.72 -31.11 -18.07
N ASP A 31 -36.20 -31.90 -17.11
CA ASP A 31 -35.70 -33.18 -16.60
C ASP A 31 -34.27 -33.62 -16.97
N ALA A 32 -33.46 -33.88 -15.93
CA ALA A 32 -32.74 -35.16 -15.82
C ALA A 32 -32.20 -35.35 -14.39
N ASP A 33 -32.92 -36.16 -13.62
CA ASP A 33 -32.38 -36.94 -12.52
C ASP A 33 -31.23 -37.83 -13.04
N GLU A 34 -30.00 -37.58 -12.58
CA GLU A 34 -29.00 -38.64 -12.46
C GLU A 34 -28.41 -38.62 -11.06
N GLU A 35 -28.98 -39.50 -10.23
CA GLU A 35 -28.33 -40.04 -9.05
C GLU A 35 -27.01 -40.70 -9.43
N ALA A 36 -25.91 -40.20 -8.87
CA ALA A 36 -24.69 -40.98 -8.69
C ALA A 36 -24.15 -40.69 -7.29
N GLU A 37 -24.61 -41.51 -6.35
CA GLU A 37 -23.92 -41.77 -5.10
C GLU A 37 -22.51 -42.28 -5.43
N ASP A 38 -21.47 -41.51 -5.10
CA ASP A 38 -20.17 -42.09 -4.80
C ASP A 38 -19.56 -41.39 -3.60
N THR A 39 -19.57 -42.16 -2.51
CA THR A 39 -19.09 -41.84 -1.19
C THR A 39 -17.57 -41.95 -1.20
N GLU A 40 -16.87 -40.95 -1.74
CA GLU A 40 -15.41 -40.91 -1.64
C GLU A 40 -15.00 -40.42 -0.25
N SER A 41 -14.51 -41.40 0.50
CA SER A 41 -13.78 -41.34 1.76
C SER A 41 -13.13 -40.00 2.08
N GLU A 42 -13.49 -39.47 3.26
CA GLU A 42 -12.78 -38.44 4.01
C GLU A 42 -11.34 -38.91 4.32
N ASP A 43 -10.46 -38.89 3.31
CA ASP A 43 -9.03 -38.81 3.53
C ASP A 43 -8.77 -37.44 4.15
N LEU A 44 -8.85 -37.37 5.48
CA LEU A 44 -8.18 -36.39 6.30
C LEU A 44 -6.69 -36.46 5.93
N LYS A 45 -6.31 -35.77 4.86
CA LYS A 45 -4.92 -35.41 4.59
C LYS A 45 -4.53 -34.55 5.77
N ASP A 46 -3.81 -35.17 6.71
CA ASP A 46 -3.08 -34.47 7.76
C ASP A 46 -2.35 -33.31 7.08
N TYR A 47 -2.92 -32.11 7.21
CA TYR A 47 -2.37 -30.90 6.65
C TYR A 47 -1.11 -30.65 7.47
N VAL A 48 0.01 -31.18 6.99
CA VAL A 48 1.31 -30.97 7.62
C VAL A 48 1.55 -29.47 7.54
N HIS A 49 1.28 -28.77 8.63
CA HIS A 49 1.55 -27.35 8.76
C HIS A 49 3.06 -27.20 8.62
N VAL A 50 3.51 -26.90 7.40
CA VAL A 50 4.91 -26.56 7.13
C VAL A 50 5.13 -25.25 7.88
N GLU A 51 5.83 -25.31 9.02
CA GLU A 51 6.29 -24.13 9.71
C GLU A 51 7.33 -23.45 8.80
N CYS A 52 6.88 -22.59 7.88
CA CYS A 52 7.75 -21.66 7.16
C CYS A 52 8.39 -20.71 8.18
N SER A 53 9.51 -21.14 8.75
CA SER A 53 10.42 -20.42 9.66
C SER A 53 9.78 -19.60 10.79
N PRO A 54 9.91 -20.01 12.07
CA PRO A 54 9.33 -19.32 13.22
C PRO A 54 10.08 -18.05 13.66
N PHE A 55 10.97 -17.49 12.84
CA PHE A 55 11.82 -16.36 13.24
C PHE A 55 11.55 -15.09 12.44
N ILE A 56 10.37 -14.51 12.64
CA ILE A 56 10.12 -13.11 12.31
C ILE A 56 10.20 -12.34 13.62
N PHE A 57 11.34 -11.69 13.86
CA PHE A 57 11.50 -10.75 14.97
C PHE A 57 10.82 -9.43 14.62
N LEU A 58 9.52 -9.46 14.28
CA LEU A 58 8.76 -8.24 14.40
C LEU A 58 8.83 -7.86 15.88
N ASP A 59 9.36 -6.68 16.17
CA ASP A 59 9.29 -6.07 17.50
C ASP A 59 7.82 -5.75 17.78
N HIS A 60 7.01 -6.76 18.09
CA HIS A 60 5.58 -6.64 18.31
C HIS A 60 5.28 -5.60 19.41
N ASP A 61 6.18 -5.50 20.39
CA ASP A 61 6.11 -4.52 21.47
C ASP A 61 6.28 -3.08 20.96
N LEU A 62 7.02 -2.85 19.87
CA LEU A 62 7.11 -1.54 19.24
C LEU A 62 5.73 -0.99 18.84
N TYR A 63 4.87 -1.87 18.32
CA TYR A 63 3.57 -1.49 17.74
C TYR A 63 2.42 -1.58 18.75
N THR A 64 2.52 -2.46 19.74
CA THR A 64 1.39 -2.85 20.60
C THR A 64 1.56 -2.61 22.09
N ALA A 65 2.81 -2.50 22.58
CA ALA A 65 3.06 -2.50 24.02
C ALA A 65 2.62 -1.20 24.68
N SER A 66 2.14 -1.33 25.91
CA SER A 66 1.95 -0.19 26.80
C SER A 66 3.30 0.26 27.36
N ARG A 67 3.47 1.57 27.56
CA ARG A 67 4.75 2.15 27.97
C ARG A 67 4.57 3.09 29.15
N SER A 68 5.53 3.13 30.06
CA SER A 68 5.45 4.04 31.21
C SER A 68 5.78 5.47 30.82
N CYS A 69 4.98 6.43 31.28
CA CYS A 69 5.23 7.85 31.11
C CYS A 69 6.55 8.23 31.79
N SER A 70 7.51 8.75 31.03
CA SER A 70 8.82 9.15 31.57
C SER A 70 8.76 10.30 32.59
N LYS A 71 7.62 10.99 32.73
CA LYS A 71 7.42 12.08 33.70
C LYS A 71 6.74 11.64 34.99
N CYS A 72 5.74 10.77 34.93
CA CYS A 72 4.90 10.42 36.09
C CYS A 72 4.75 8.92 36.36
N GLY A 73 5.37 8.05 35.55
CA GLY A 73 5.34 6.60 35.69
C GLY A 73 4.04 5.93 35.22
N GLU A 74 2.97 6.70 35.00
CA GLU A 74 1.67 6.17 34.56
C GLU A 74 1.79 5.34 33.28
N SER A 75 1.10 4.21 33.22
CA SER A 75 1.04 3.39 32.01
C SER A 75 0.30 4.13 30.90
N ILE A 76 0.92 4.24 29.74
CA ILE A 76 0.35 4.82 28.53
C ILE A 76 0.05 3.67 27.57
N ILE A 77 -1.25 3.44 27.34
CA ILE A 77 -1.73 2.40 26.42
C ILE A 77 -1.51 2.87 24.99
N CYS A 78 -0.82 2.06 24.18
CA CYS A 78 -0.66 2.33 22.76
C CYS A 78 -2.04 2.34 22.07
N PRO A 79 -2.40 3.38 21.32
CA PRO A 79 -3.72 3.46 20.70
C PRO A 79 -3.92 2.29 19.72
N ARG A 80 -4.96 1.48 19.96
CA ARG A 80 -5.34 0.34 19.10
C ARG A 80 -6.52 0.68 18.18
N ASN A 81 -7.54 1.42 18.61
CA ASN A 81 -8.85 1.33 17.92
C ASN A 81 -9.39 2.61 17.29
N THR A 82 -8.63 3.69 17.21
CA THR A 82 -9.11 4.90 16.55
C THR A 82 -8.35 5.07 15.25
N PHE A 83 -9.04 4.97 14.12
CA PHE A 83 -8.66 5.67 12.90
C PHE A 83 -9.04 7.13 13.12
N PRO A 84 -8.15 8.02 13.61
CA PRO A 84 -8.38 9.42 13.43
C PRO A 84 -8.56 9.77 11.96
N ALA A 85 -9.22 10.91 11.75
CA ALA A 85 -9.32 11.53 10.46
C ALA A 85 -7.92 11.69 9.81
N PRO A 86 -7.84 11.72 8.47
CA PRO A 86 -6.60 12.00 7.76
C PRO A 86 -5.91 13.23 8.36
N GLY A 87 -4.76 13.02 8.99
CA GLY A 87 -3.95 14.10 9.54
C GLY A 87 -3.72 14.09 11.05
N ASP A 88 -4.33 13.21 11.86
CA ASP A 88 -3.86 13.07 13.25
C ASP A 88 -2.64 12.15 13.33
N SER A 89 -1.68 12.58 14.13
CA SER A 89 -0.40 11.91 14.25
C SER A 89 -0.43 10.79 15.27
N TYR A 90 -0.51 9.57 14.74
CA TYR A 90 -0.19 8.30 15.41
C TYR A 90 1.25 8.20 15.94
N LEU A 91 2.06 9.24 15.70
CA LEU A 91 3.45 9.27 16.12
C LEU A 91 3.60 9.75 17.56
N HIS A 92 2.64 10.52 18.05
CA HIS A 92 2.62 10.94 19.44
C HIS A 92 1.79 10.01 20.30
N ILE A 93 2.11 9.98 21.59
CA ILE A 93 1.25 9.36 22.60
C ILE A 93 1.16 10.28 23.81
N SER A 94 -0.06 10.58 24.26
CA SER A 94 -0.30 11.50 25.39
C SER A 94 -0.49 10.70 26.67
N CYS A 95 0.25 11.05 27.71
CA CYS A 95 0.04 10.44 29.02
C CYS A 95 -1.34 10.83 29.59
N PRO A 96 -2.21 9.88 29.96
CA PRO A 96 -3.57 10.19 30.43
C PRO A 96 -3.58 10.98 31.75
N LYS A 97 -2.52 10.86 32.56
CA LYS A 97 -2.42 11.52 33.88
C LYS A 97 -1.81 12.92 33.83
N CYS A 98 -0.65 13.06 33.19
CA CYS A 98 0.10 14.32 33.20
C CYS A 98 0.04 15.10 31.87
N THR A 99 -0.63 14.54 30.84
CA THR A 99 -0.80 15.14 29.50
C THR A 99 0.52 15.46 28.77
N THR A 100 1.63 14.87 29.22
CA THR A 100 2.92 14.98 28.51
C THR A 100 2.80 14.21 27.21
N LEU A 101 3.22 14.84 26.12
CA LEU A 101 3.28 14.23 24.81
C LEU A 101 4.61 13.49 24.68
N HIS A 102 4.57 12.23 24.27
CA HIS A 102 5.74 11.39 24.10
C HIS A 102 5.88 10.94 22.65
N CYS A 103 7.10 10.63 22.25
CA CYS A 103 7.36 9.87 21.04
C CYS A 103 6.86 8.44 21.21
N ARG A 104 5.98 7.96 20.33
CA ARG A 104 5.48 6.57 20.42
C ARG A 104 6.59 5.54 20.27
N GLY A 105 7.63 5.84 19.48
CA GLY A 105 8.74 4.92 19.21
C GLY A 105 9.71 4.73 20.38
N CYS A 106 10.19 5.82 21.00
CA CYS A 106 11.18 5.75 22.08
C CYS A 106 10.67 6.24 23.45
N SER A 107 9.40 6.65 23.54
CA SER A 107 8.75 7.16 24.77
C SER A 107 9.37 8.43 25.39
N SER A 108 10.33 9.05 24.71
CA SER A 108 10.90 10.32 25.15
C SER A 108 9.86 11.44 25.05
N PRO A 109 9.88 12.46 25.95
CA PRO A 109 9.00 13.62 25.83
C PRO A 109 9.22 14.35 24.50
N ALA A 110 8.14 14.51 23.72
CA ALA A 110 8.17 15.24 22.46
C ALA A 110 8.24 16.75 22.72
N LYS A 111 9.01 17.47 21.91
CA LYS A 111 9.10 18.95 21.94
C LYS A 111 7.95 19.63 21.17
N CYS A 112 6.88 18.88 20.87
CA CYS A 112 5.76 19.34 20.07
C CYS A 112 4.68 19.98 20.95
N PRO A 113 3.89 20.94 20.43
CA PRO A 113 2.73 21.47 21.15
C PRO A 113 1.70 20.37 21.39
N LYS A 114 0.86 20.51 22.42
CA LYS A 114 -0.19 19.52 22.74
C LYS A 114 -1.20 19.31 21.62
N SER A 115 -1.40 20.31 20.77
CA SER A 115 -2.25 20.27 19.58
C SER A 115 -1.50 19.80 18.32
N CYS A 116 -0.29 19.24 18.44
CA CYS A 116 0.47 18.78 17.29
C CYS A 116 -0.19 17.55 16.68
N THR A 117 -0.74 17.73 15.49
CA THR A 117 -1.29 16.66 14.66
C THR A 117 -0.20 15.96 13.83
N GLY A 118 1.08 16.22 14.11
CA GLY A 118 2.22 15.66 13.38
C GLY A 118 2.25 15.97 11.89
N SER A 119 1.93 17.22 11.56
CA SER A 119 2.11 17.82 10.24
C SER A 119 3.52 17.60 9.67
N LYS A 120 3.73 17.97 8.39
CA LYS A 120 5.02 17.82 7.69
C LYS A 120 6.23 18.40 8.46
N SER A 121 6.03 19.45 9.26
CA SER A 121 7.08 20.11 10.06
C SER A 121 7.22 19.57 11.49
N CYS A 122 6.55 18.47 11.82
CA CYS A 122 6.60 17.92 13.15
C CYS A 122 7.98 17.34 13.49
N ALA A 123 8.62 17.89 14.52
CA ALA A 123 9.94 17.46 14.98
C ALA A 123 10.00 15.98 15.38
N ILE A 124 8.86 15.35 15.70
CA ILE A 124 8.82 13.93 16.08
C ILE A 124 9.21 12.99 14.93
N LYS A 125 9.01 13.40 13.67
CA LYS A 125 9.32 12.55 12.50
C LYS A 125 10.81 12.20 12.43
N GLY A 126 11.66 13.07 12.96
CA GLY A 126 13.10 12.87 13.09
C GLY A 126 13.56 12.28 14.43
N CYS A 127 12.65 11.84 15.32
CA CYS A 127 13.00 11.53 16.70
C CYS A 127 13.86 10.27 16.88
N CYS A 128 13.49 9.14 16.26
CA CYS A 128 14.21 7.86 16.40
C CYS A 128 13.81 6.87 15.28
N PRO A 129 14.59 5.81 15.02
CA PRO A 129 14.23 4.75 14.05
C PRO A 129 12.88 4.05 14.34
N GLN A 130 12.49 3.96 15.61
CA GLN A 130 11.24 3.33 16.00
C GLN A 130 10.00 4.11 15.51
N ILE A 131 10.03 5.46 15.57
CA ILE A 131 8.88 6.27 15.13
C ILE A 131 8.67 6.20 13.63
N ARG A 132 9.76 5.96 12.91
CA ARG A 132 9.82 5.78 11.47
C ARG A 132 9.18 4.47 11.06
N ALA A 133 9.57 3.38 11.71
CA ALA A 133 8.94 2.07 11.52
C ALA A 133 7.44 2.10 11.86
N ILE A 134 7.03 2.81 12.93
CA ILE A 134 5.62 3.04 13.25
C ILE A 134 4.91 3.80 12.13
N ALA A 135 5.50 4.88 11.60
CA ALA A 135 4.88 5.65 10.53
C ALA A 135 4.64 4.82 9.26
N ILE A 136 5.61 3.96 8.90
CA ILE A 136 5.49 3.02 7.78
C ILE A 136 4.39 1.99 8.08
N PHE A 137 4.41 1.38 9.27
CA PHE A 137 3.38 0.43 9.70
C PHE A 137 1.96 1.00 9.57
N GLU A 138 1.73 2.24 10.03
CA GLU A 138 0.40 2.87 9.94
C GLU A 138 -0.02 3.14 8.48
N ALA A 139 0.92 3.56 7.62
CA ALA A 139 0.66 3.81 6.21
C ALA A 139 0.30 2.50 5.46
N LEU A 140 1.07 1.44 5.68
CA LEU A 140 0.84 0.12 5.11
C LEU A 140 -0.45 -0.52 5.65
N SER A 141 -0.66 -0.45 6.96
CA SER A 141 -1.88 -0.95 7.62
C SER A 141 -3.15 -0.29 7.10
N THR A 142 -3.08 1.02 6.83
CA THR A 142 -4.22 1.77 6.26
C THR A 142 -4.49 1.31 4.83
N PHE A 143 -3.45 1.11 4.03
CA PHE A 143 -3.58 0.59 2.68
C PHE A 143 -4.18 -0.81 2.67
N ASP A 144 -3.59 -1.77 3.40
CA ASP A 144 -4.04 -3.16 3.44
C ASP A 144 -5.52 -3.26 3.79
N LYS A 145 -5.97 -2.51 4.80
CA LYS A 145 -7.38 -2.49 5.19
C LYS A 145 -8.27 -1.97 4.08
N GLU A 146 -7.93 -0.83 3.48
CA GLU A 146 -8.76 -0.23 2.42
C GLU A 146 -8.76 -1.11 1.16
N PHE A 147 -7.63 -1.73 0.81
CA PHE A 147 -7.52 -2.68 -0.29
C PHE A 147 -8.38 -3.92 -0.06
N LEU A 148 -8.30 -4.56 1.11
CA LEU A 148 -9.10 -5.74 1.45
C LEU A 148 -10.60 -5.45 1.44
N VAL A 149 -11.02 -4.29 1.95
CA VAL A 149 -12.44 -3.88 1.91
C VAL A 149 -12.91 -3.66 0.48
N GLU A 150 -12.12 -2.96 -0.35
CA GLU A 150 -12.54 -2.60 -1.69
C GLU A 150 -12.56 -3.78 -2.65
N ALA A 151 -11.57 -4.66 -2.51
CA ALA A 151 -11.47 -5.84 -3.34
C ALA A 151 -12.63 -6.82 -3.05
N GLY A 152 -13.32 -6.67 -1.90
CA GLY A 152 -14.45 -7.52 -1.52
C GLY A 152 -14.05 -8.98 -1.38
N LEU A 153 -12.76 -9.25 -1.30
CA LEU A 153 -12.23 -10.58 -1.47
C LEU A 153 -12.41 -11.36 -0.18
N SER A 154 -12.83 -12.62 -0.36
CA SER A 154 -12.40 -13.68 0.54
C SER A 154 -10.88 -13.62 0.64
N LYS A 155 -10.28 -14.08 1.73
CA LYS A 155 -8.85 -13.86 1.96
C LYS A 155 -7.93 -14.49 0.88
N SER A 156 -8.41 -15.16 -0.17
CA SER A 156 -7.59 -15.90 -1.15
C SER A 156 -6.71 -15.02 -2.06
N HIS A 157 -5.57 -15.58 -2.49
CA HIS A 157 -4.59 -14.93 -3.38
C HIS A 157 -5.02 -14.88 -4.85
N HIS A 158 -5.69 -15.92 -5.34
CA HIS A 158 -6.13 -15.96 -6.73
C HIS A 158 -7.07 -14.79 -7.04
N ASP A 159 -8.01 -14.54 -6.12
CA ASP A 159 -8.96 -13.43 -6.26
C ASP A 159 -8.24 -12.07 -6.21
N ARG A 160 -7.14 -11.95 -5.44
CA ARG A 160 -6.32 -10.71 -5.39
C ARG A 160 -5.57 -10.44 -6.67
N ASP A 161 -4.87 -11.45 -7.20
CA ASP A 161 -4.12 -11.31 -8.46
C ASP A 161 -5.07 -10.92 -9.60
N GLU A 162 -6.23 -11.60 -9.72
CA GLU A 162 -7.25 -11.27 -10.71
C GLU A 162 -7.80 -9.85 -10.49
N TYR A 163 -8.09 -9.48 -9.24
CA TYR A 163 -8.55 -8.14 -8.91
C TYR A 163 -7.54 -7.05 -9.28
N ILE A 164 -6.24 -7.27 -9.04
CA ILE A 164 -5.17 -6.35 -9.42
C ILE A 164 -5.10 -6.22 -10.95
N GLN A 165 -5.13 -7.33 -11.69
CA GLN A 165 -5.13 -7.29 -13.16
C GLN A 165 -6.38 -6.61 -13.71
N SER A 166 -7.53 -6.85 -13.10
CA SER A 166 -8.79 -6.19 -13.40
C SER A 166 -8.71 -4.67 -13.14
N MET A 167 -8.13 -4.25 -12.01
CA MET A 167 -7.94 -2.84 -11.69
C MET A 167 -7.03 -2.12 -12.71
N ILE A 168 -6.00 -2.81 -13.22
CA ILE A 168 -5.05 -2.25 -14.19
C ILE A 168 -5.61 -2.19 -15.62
N SER A 169 -6.41 -3.18 -16.02
CA SER A 169 -6.87 -3.33 -17.40
C SER A 169 -8.24 -2.71 -17.67
N ARG A 170 -9.07 -2.53 -16.63
CA ARG A 170 -10.44 -2.01 -16.79
C ARG A 170 -10.44 -0.49 -16.87
N PRO A 171 -11.44 0.10 -17.57
CA PRO A 171 -11.69 1.53 -17.50
C PRO A 171 -11.86 2.00 -16.05
N LEU A 172 -11.42 3.22 -15.78
CA LEU A 172 -11.56 3.85 -14.46
C LEU A 172 -13.03 3.98 -14.07
N THR A 173 -13.46 3.17 -13.09
CA THR A 173 -14.74 3.32 -12.40
C THR A 173 -14.55 4.17 -11.15
N ALA A 174 -15.65 4.61 -10.52
CA ALA A 174 -15.57 5.33 -9.26
C ALA A 174 -14.87 4.51 -8.15
N GLN A 175 -15.09 3.19 -8.16
CA GLN A 175 -14.49 2.22 -7.24
C GLN A 175 -12.97 2.13 -7.46
N THR A 176 -12.52 1.85 -8.69
CA THR A 176 -11.08 1.75 -8.97
C THR A 176 -10.36 3.06 -8.72
N LYS A 177 -10.97 4.20 -9.05
CA LYS A 177 -10.41 5.53 -8.75
C LYS A 177 -10.22 5.79 -7.26
N LYS A 178 -11.15 5.33 -6.41
CA LYS A 178 -11.03 5.45 -4.95
C LYS A 178 -9.82 4.65 -4.45
N LEU A 179 -9.66 3.41 -4.93
CA LEU A 179 -8.53 2.57 -4.56
C LEU A 179 -7.20 3.13 -5.07
N GLU A 180 -7.15 3.67 -6.29
CA GLU A 180 -5.96 4.35 -6.80
C GLU A 180 -5.56 5.54 -5.94
N LEU A 181 -6.53 6.36 -5.53
CA LEU A 181 -6.27 7.48 -4.65
C LEU A 181 -5.68 7.00 -3.31
N THR A 182 -6.22 5.93 -2.75
CA THR A 182 -5.68 5.28 -1.55
C THR A 182 -4.25 4.80 -1.76
N PHE A 183 -3.98 4.14 -2.88
CA PHE A 183 -2.67 3.60 -3.22
C PHE A 183 -1.63 4.71 -3.44
N VAL A 184 -1.96 5.72 -4.25
CA VAL A 184 -1.13 6.93 -4.46
C VAL A 184 -0.85 7.65 -3.15
N ARG A 185 -1.86 7.78 -2.28
CA ARG A 185 -1.71 8.38 -0.95
C ARG A 185 -0.76 7.58 -0.06
N CYS A 186 -0.84 6.24 -0.08
CA CYS A 186 0.09 5.38 0.65
C CYS A 186 1.52 5.58 0.12
N MET A 187 1.74 5.48 -1.19
CA MET A 187 3.06 5.68 -1.83
C MET A 187 3.64 7.04 -1.50
N THR A 188 2.86 8.11 -1.66
CA THR A 188 3.29 9.47 -1.35
C THR A 188 3.69 9.60 0.13
N THR A 189 2.91 8.99 1.03
CA THR A 189 3.22 8.99 2.47
C THR A 189 4.52 8.26 2.76
N LEU A 190 4.74 7.08 2.17
CA LEU A 190 5.98 6.32 2.30
C LEU A 190 7.16 7.11 1.76
N THR A 191 7.02 7.72 0.58
CA THR A 191 8.02 8.60 -0.03
C THR A 191 8.39 9.77 0.88
N GLU A 192 7.41 10.47 1.46
CA GLU A 192 7.65 11.56 2.41
C GLU A 192 8.39 11.07 3.66
N ILE A 193 8.04 9.88 4.16
CA ILE A 193 8.69 9.24 5.30
C ILE A 193 10.16 8.93 4.96
N PHE A 194 10.44 8.23 3.86
CA PHE A 194 11.81 7.89 3.44
C PHE A 194 12.66 9.13 3.14
N THR A 195 12.10 10.14 2.47
CA THR A 195 12.78 11.41 2.20
C THR A 195 13.20 12.11 3.50
N ALA A 196 12.31 12.11 4.49
CA ALA A 196 12.63 12.68 5.80
C ALA A 196 13.77 11.93 6.50
N PHE A 197 14.01 10.65 6.19
CA PHE A 197 15.12 9.89 6.76
C PHE A 197 16.44 10.35 6.17
N SER A 198 16.50 10.45 4.83
CA SER A 198 17.70 10.87 4.10
C SER A 198 18.19 12.25 4.55
N LEU A 199 17.29 13.20 4.79
CA LEU A 199 17.64 14.54 5.24
C LEU A 199 18.24 14.61 6.65
N THR A 200 17.88 13.66 7.53
CA THR A 200 18.38 13.63 8.91
C THR A 200 19.71 12.87 9.07
N SER A 201 20.12 12.11 8.06
CA SER A 201 21.25 11.18 8.18
C SER A 201 22.61 11.77 7.86
N SER A 202 22.72 13.07 7.56
CA SER A 202 23.98 13.70 7.13
C SER A 202 25.13 13.65 8.15
N THR A 203 24.84 13.28 9.41
CA THR A 203 25.83 13.22 10.50
C THR A 203 25.97 11.84 11.16
N LEU A 204 25.14 10.86 10.79
CA LEU A 204 25.12 9.54 11.41
C LEU A 204 25.27 8.43 10.36
N PRO A 205 26.00 7.34 10.68
CA PRO A 205 26.19 6.24 9.74
C PRO A 205 24.86 5.60 9.33
N PRO A 206 24.78 5.01 8.12
CA PRO A 206 23.55 4.46 7.51
C PRO A 206 22.85 3.31 8.27
N GLU A 207 23.33 2.89 9.44
CA GLU A 207 22.77 1.81 10.28
C GLU A 207 21.51 2.23 11.08
N HIS A 208 20.63 3.08 10.52
CA HIS A 208 19.48 3.64 11.25
C HIS A 208 18.11 3.26 10.69
N VAL A 209 18.06 2.34 9.73
CA VAL A 209 16.81 1.70 9.32
C VAL A 209 16.44 0.67 10.38
N HIS A 210 15.24 0.78 10.93
CA HIS A 210 14.74 -0.22 11.87
C HIS A 210 14.55 -1.55 11.14
N SER A 211 15.05 -2.66 11.68
CA SER A 211 15.05 -3.96 11.02
C SER A 211 13.65 -4.44 10.62
N SER A 212 12.63 -4.12 11.42
CA SER A 212 11.26 -4.53 11.13
C SER A 212 10.67 -3.91 9.86
N ILE A 213 11.26 -2.85 9.29
CA ILE A 213 10.69 -2.21 8.09
C ILE A 213 10.67 -3.19 6.91
N ALA A 214 11.71 -4.01 6.75
CA ALA A 214 11.74 -5.07 5.73
C ALA A 214 10.55 -6.04 5.91
N ASP A 215 10.35 -6.51 7.14
CA ASP A 215 9.25 -7.41 7.47
C ASP A 215 7.88 -6.74 7.22
N LEU A 216 7.72 -5.45 7.50
CA LEU A 216 6.46 -4.75 7.23
C LEU A 216 6.11 -4.75 5.73
N PHE A 217 7.09 -4.58 4.85
CA PHE A 217 6.89 -4.65 3.40
C PHE A 217 6.61 -6.07 2.91
N GLU A 218 7.23 -7.07 3.55
CA GLU A 218 7.00 -8.48 3.26
C GLU A 218 5.57 -8.92 3.59
N HIS A 219 4.99 -8.38 4.67
CA HIS A 219 3.65 -8.77 5.15
C HIS A 219 2.52 -7.85 4.67
N SER A 220 2.85 -6.72 4.04
CA SER A 220 1.85 -5.82 3.46
C SER A 220 1.48 -6.23 2.05
N LEU A 221 0.21 -6.05 1.70
CA LEU A 221 -0.31 -6.27 0.36
C LEU A 221 0.19 -5.22 -0.64
N ILE A 222 0.81 -4.13 -0.17
CA ILE A 222 1.34 -3.06 -1.03
C ILE A 222 2.32 -3.62 -2.07
N SER A 223 3.14 -4.59 -1.68
CA SER A 223 4.21 -5.11 -2.51
C SER A 223 3.64 -5.93 -3.66
N GLU A 224 2.61 -6.75 -3.40
CA GLU A 224 1.86 -7.50 -4.42
C GLU A 224 1.23 -6.55 -5.46
N VAL A 225 0.63 -5.45 -4.99
CA VAL A 225 0.04 -4.45 -5.89
C VAL A 225 1.10 -3.73 -6.72
N ILE A 226 2.23 -3.30 -6.13
CA ILE A 226 3.37 -2.74 -6.89
C ILE A 226 3.82 -3.75 -7.97
N HIS A 227 3.97 -5.02 -7.60
CA HIS A 227 4.34 -6.09 -8.52
C HIS A 227 3.38 -6.21 -9.70
N GLY A 228 2.07 -6.17 -9.44
CA GLY A 228 1.05 -6.23 -10.47
C GLY A 228 1.16 -5.07 -11.47
N PHE A 229 1.29 -3.83 -10.97
CA PHE A 229 1.46 -2.65 -11.83
C PHE A 229 2.76 -2.73 -12.66
N LEU A 230 3.90 -3.02 -12.04
CA LEU A 230 5.18 -3.00 -12.76
C LEU A 230 5.35 -4.15 -13.75
N ARG A 231 4.60 -5.25 -13.61
CA ARG A 231 4.58 -6.35 -14.61
C ARG A 231 3.72 -6.05 -15.83
N ASN A 232 2.85 -5.05 -15.76
CA ASN A 232 1.97 -4.72 -16.87
C ASN A 232 2.76 -4.13 -18.04
N THR A 233 2.64 -4.72 -19.23
CA THR A 233 3.35 -4.30 -20.44
C THR A 233 2.51 -3.42 -21.36
N ASN A 234 1.22 -3.20 -21.06
CA ASN A 234 0.32 -2.42 -21.89
C ASN A 234 0.52 -0.91 -21.69
N VAL A 235 1.07 -0.25 -22.71
CA VAL A 235 1.32 1.20 -22.72
C VAL A 235 0.07 2.04 -22.43
N LYS A 236 -1.12 1.61 -22.87
CA LYS A 236 -2.36 2.37 -22.64
C LYS A 236 -2.67 2.45 -21.15
N ASP A 237 -2.52 1.35 -20.44
CA ASP A 237 -2.80 1.27 -19.01
C ASP A 237 -1.79 2.11 -18.21
N TRP A 238 -0.52 2.15 -18.65
CA TRP A 238 0.49 3.08 -18.09
C TRP A 238 0.05 4.55 -18.18
N ILE A 239 -0.55 4.95 -19.31
CA ILE A 239 -1.05 6.32 -19.51
C ILE A 239 -2.32 6.58 -18.70
N THR A 240 -3.24 5.61 -18.67
CA THR A 240 -4.50 5.66 -17.91
C THR A 240 -4.19 5.87 -16.43
N HIS A 241 -3.31 5.04 -15.88
CA HIS A 241 -2.94 5.01 -14.46
C HIS A 241 -1.64 5.77 -14.16
N CYS A 242 -1.31 6.80 -14.96
CA CYS A 242 -0.04 7.52 -14.88
C CYS A 242 0.30 8.00 -13.47
N ASP A 243 -0.69 8.50 -12.71
CA ASP A 243 -0.46 9.01 -11.35
C ASP A 243 -0.02 7.89 -10.39
N VAL A 244 -0.56 6.68 -10.57
CA VAL A 244 -0.17 5.48 -9.81
C VAL A 244 1.26 5.09 -10.14
N TYR A 245 1.59 4.96 -11.42
CA TYR A 245 2.95 4.59 -11.85
C TYR A 245 3.97 5.64 -11.39
N CYS A 246 3.69 6.94 -11.54
CA CYS A 246 4.57 8.00 -11.04
C CYS A 246 4.81 7.87 -9.52
N ALA A 247 3.77 7.60 -8.74
CA ALA A 247 3.91 7.42 -7.29
C ALA A 247 4.76 6.19 -6.92
N ILE A 248 4.61 5.07 -7.65
CA ILE A 248 5.47 3.88 -7.50
C ILE A 248 6.91 4.23 -7.85
N LEU A 249 7.15 4.84 -9.02
CA LEU A 249 8.50 5.17 -9.50
C LEU A 249 9.20 6.13 -8.53
N ASP A 250 8.48 7.13 -8.02
CA ASP A 250 9.01 8.05 -7.00
C ASP A 250 9.37 7.30 -5.70
N LEU A 251 8.50 6.41 -5.19
CA LEU A 251 8.81 5.63 -3.99
C LEU A 251 10.08 4.80 -4.18
N LEU A 252 10.15 4.04 -5.27
CA LEU A 252 11.31 3.20 -5.59
C LEU A 252 12.59 4.04 -5.69
N ARG A 253 12.51 5.25 -6.26
CA ARG A 253 13.66 6.15 -6.40
C ARG A 253 14.18 6.55 -5.03
N TYR A 254 13.28 6.96 -4.13
CA TYR A 254 13.69 7.36 -2.79
C TYR A 254 14.15 6.20 -1.93
N MET A 255 13.61 5.00 -2.13
CA MET A 255 14.12 3.80 -1.49
C MET A 255 15.56 3.49 -1.96
N LEU A 256 15.83 3.60 -3.26
CA LEU A 256 17.16 3.40 -3.82
C LEU A 256 18.15 4.45 -3.31
N GLU A 257 17.88 5.74 -3.57
CA GLU A 257 18.75 6.87 -3.17
C GLU A 257 18.94 7.01 -1.65
N GLY A 258 17.95 6.57 -0.88
CA GLY A 258 17.98 6.63 0.57
C GLY A 258 18.79 5.51 1.22
N GLY A 259 19.40 4.60 0.43
CA GLY A 259 20.11 3.44 0.95
C GLY A 259 19.16 2.36 1.52
N PHE A 260 17.90 2.35 1.10
CA PHE A 260 16.91 1.33 1.47
C PHE A 260 16.91 0.14 0.50
N GLY A 261 17.97 -0.03 -0.29
CA GLY A 261 18.14 -1.17 -1.21
C GLY A 261 17.97 -2.51 -0.50
N GLY A 262 18.36 -2.63 0.77
CA GLY A 262 18.12 -3.82 1.58
C GLY A 262 16.65 -4.21 1.72
N ILE A 263 15.71 -3.25 1.72
CA ILE A 263 14.26 -3.52 1.73
C ILE A 263 13.80 -3.95 0.32
N MET A 264 14.37 -3.37 -0.73
CA MET A 264 14.02 -3.69 -2.12
C MET A 264 14.55 -5.04 -2.59
N ALA A 265 15.63 -5.51 -1.97
CA ALA A 265 16.28 -6.79 -2.24
C ALA A 265 15.65 -7.96 -1.47
N VAL A 266 14.70 -7.70 -0.56
CA VAL A 266 13.98 -8.76 0.17
C VAL A 266 13.18 -9.59 -0.82
N GLU A 267 13.38 -10.89 -0.81
CA GLU A 267 12.49 -11.82 -1.48
C GLU A 267 11.15 -11.81 -0.74
N LEU A 268 10.09 -11.39 -1.42
CA LEU A 268 8.78 -11.26 -0.82
C LEU A 268 8.08 -12.62 -0.88
N ARG A 269 7.64 -13.16 0.26
CA ARG A 269 6.77 -14.33 0.25
C ARG A 269 5.44 -13.96 -0.41
N ARG A 270 4.89 -14.86 -1.23
CA ARG A 270 3.56 -14.69 -1.79
C ARG A 270 2.53 -14.97 -0.71
N VAL A 271 1.73 -13.97 -0.39
CA VAL A 271 0.65 -14.09 0.56
C VAL A 271 -0.42 -14.95 -0.07
N GLU A 272 -0.86 -16.03 0.58
CA GLU A 272 -2.03 -16.80 0.18
C GLU A 272 -3.28 -16.15 0.76
N GLU A 273 -3.27 -15.93 2.08
CA GLU A 273 -4.35 -15.25 2.78
C GLU A 273 -3.86 -14.13 3.69
N SER A 274 -4.63 -13.05 3.78
CA SER A 274 -4.27 -11.92 4.63
C SER A 274 -5.47 -11.40 5.41
N CYS A 275 -5.27 -11.17 6.71
CA CYS A 275 -6.13 -10.30 7.52
C CYS A 275 -5.70 -8.82 7.47
N GLY A 276 -4.65 -8.50 6.72
CA GLY A 276 -4.01 -7.19 6.68
C GLY A 276 -2.96 -7.03 7.80
N LEU A 277 -1.93 -6.24 7.51
CA LEU A 277 -0.77 -6.05 8.39
C LEU A 277 -1.16 -5.68 9.83
N LYS A 278 -2.19 -4.85 10.00
CA LYS A 278 -2.64 -4.36 11.31
C LYS A 278 -3.17 -5.45 12.21
N GLU A 279 -4.10 -6.26 11.71
CA GLU A 279 -4.74 -7.33 12.47
C GLU A 279 -3.72 -8.43 12.77
N TRP A 280 -2.82 -8.70 11.82
CA TRP A 280 -1.70 -9.62 12.02
C TRP A 280 -0.74 -9.16 13.13
N VAL A 281 -0.25 -7.91 13.06
CA VAL A 281 0.62 -7.34 14.09
C VAL A 281 -0.05 -7.26 15.45
N TRP A 282 -1.38 -7.36 15.54
CA TRP A 282 -2.11 -7.33 16.81
C TRP A 282 -2.57 -8.69 17.30
N GLY A 283 -2.24 -9.77 16.59
CA GLY A 283 -2.69 -11.11 16.90
C GLY A 283 -4.21 -11.27 16.83
N ALA A 284 -4.88 -10.45 16.00
CA ALA A 284 -6.31 -10.49 15.73
C ALA A 284 -6.65 -11.22 14.41
N GLY A 285 -5.63 -11.71 13.70
CA GLY A 285 -5.77 -12.56 12.53
C GLY A 285 -4.41 -13.07 12.06
N ASP A 286 -4.45 -13.88 11.00
CA ASP A 286 -3.27 -14.54 10.45
C ASP A 286 -2.99 -14.11 9.01
N ILE A 287 -1.73 -14.30 8.59
CA ILE A 287 -1.29 -14.19 7.20
C ILE A 287 -0.77 -15.57 6.80
N ASN A 288 -1.43 -16.20 5.83
CA ASN A 288 -1.03 -17.49 5.27
C ASN A 288 -0.21 -17.23 4.02
N TRP A 289 0.76 -18.10 3.73
CA TRP A 289 1.68 -17.97 2.60
C TRP A 289 1.50 -19.12 1.63
N VAL A 290 1.62 -18.83 0.34
CA VAL A 290 1.49 -19.85 -0.70
C VAL A 290 2.61 -20.88 -0.51
N SER A 291 2.24 -22.13 -0.29
CA SER A 291 3.20 -23.24 -0.14
C SER A 291 3.59 -23.81 -1.50
N LYS A 292 4.85 -24.20 -1.66
CA LYS A 292 5.37 -24.98 -2.80
C LYS A 292 5.22 -26.47 -2.50
N GLU A 293 5.00 -27.27 -3.55
CA GLU A 293 4.92 -28.75 -3.47
C GLU A 293 6.14 -29.38 -2.77
N GLU A 294 7.32 -28.75 -2.88
CA GLU A 294 8.58 -29.25 -2.30
C GLU A 294 8.81 -28.82 -0.83
N GLY A 295 7.81 -28.26 -0.14
CA GLY A 295 7.91 -27.95 1.29
C GLY A 295 8.62 -26.62 1.61
N GLY A 296 8.28 -25.55 0.88
CA GLY A 296 8.74 -24.19 1.18
C GLY A 296 7.72 -23.13 0.76
N CYS A 297 7.98 -21.86 1.05
CA CYS A 297 7.09 -20.77 0.67
C CYS A 297 7.37 -20.29 -0.78
N ALA A 298 6.32 -19.97 -1.53
CA ALA A 298 6.43 -19.35 -2.85
C ALA A 298 6.95 -17.93 -2.69
N MET A 299 7.99 -17.59 -3.45
CA MET A 299 8.61 -16.26 -3.42
C MET A 299 8.20 -15.47 -4.66
N ALA A 300 7.96 -14.19 -4.49
CA ALA A 300 7.95 -13.20 -5.55
C ALA A 300 9.38 -12.68 -5.76
N VAL A 301 9.61 -12.19 -6.98
CA VAL A 301 10.87 -11.55 -7.36
C VAL A 301 11.07 -10.30 -6.49
N PRO A 302 12.27 -9.94 -6.02
CA PRO A 302 12.47 -8.69 -5.29
C PRO A 302 12.08 -7.46 -6.11
N LEU A 303 11.64 -6.39 -5.45
CA LEU A 303 11.27 -5.12 -6.13
C LEU A 303 12.45 -4.56 -6.94
N GLU A 304 13.67 -4.69 -6.44
CA GLU A 304 14.89 -4.27 -7.15
C GLU A 304 15.04 -4.94 -8.51
N SER A 305 14.67 -6.22 -8.63
CA SER A 305 14.78 -6.97 -9.88
C SER A 305 13.75 -6.54 -10.92
N LEU A 306 12.64 -5.92 -10.51
CA LEU A 306 11.66 -5.35 -11.44
C LEU A 306 12.19 -4.08 -12.13
N ILE A 307 13.11 -3.34 -11.49
CA ILE A 307 13.68 -2.10 -12.05
C ILE A 307 14.42 -2.40 -13.36
N ILE A 308 15.10 -3.54 -13.43
CA ILE A 308 15.80 -3.99 -14.65
C ILE A 308 14.81 -4.15 -15.82
N GLY A 309 13.60 -4.64 -15.52
CA GLY A 309 12.54 -4.80 -16.52
C GLY A 309 12.04 -3.46 -17.10
N LEU A 310 12.11 -2.37 -16.32
CA LEU A 310 11.56 -1.06 -16.69
C LEU A 310 12.16 -0.47 -17.96
N GLU A 311 13.39 -0.82 -18.33
CA GLU A 311 14.01 -0.36 -19.58
C GLU A 311 13.21 -0.78 -20.82
N THR A 312 12.59 -1.96 -20.78
CA THR A 312 11.69 -2.45 -21.85
C THR A 312 10.42 -1.59 -21.94
N HIS A 313 9.87 -1.20 -20.79
CA HIS A 313 8.70 -0.33 -20.72
C HIS A 313 9.04 1.08 -21.22
N ARG A 314 10.22 1.61 -20.87
CA ARG A 314 10.72 2.90 -21.37
C ARG A 314 10.76 2.94 -22.89
N GLY A 315 11.34 1.92 -23.53
CA GLY A 315 11.40 1.83 -24.99
C GLY A 315 10.01 1.86 -25.64
N SER A 316 9.07 1.09 -25.07
CA SER A 316 7.69 1.02 -25.56
C SER A 316 6.95 2.37 -25.41
N LEU A 317 7.16 3.07 -24.29
CA LEU A 317 6.60 4.40 -24.04
C LEU A 317 7.18 5.45 -25.00
N SER A 318 8.50 5.41 -25.25
CA SER A 318 9.16 6.32 -26.21
C SER A 318 8.67 6.11 -27.64
N GLU A 319 8.51 4.86 -28.08
CA GLU A 319 7.96 4.59 -29.42
C GLU A 319 6.51 5.08 -29.56
N PHE A 320 5.73 5.00 -28.48
CA PHE A 320 4.36 5.52 -28.48
C PHE A 320 4.33 7.06 -28.45
N LEU A 321 5.24 7.70 -27.72
CA LEU A 321 5.38 9.16 -27.65
C LEU A 321 5.56 9.79 -29.03
N ASP A 322 6.38 9.20 -29.90
CA ASP A 322 6.62 9.69 -31.28
C ASP A 322 5.34 9.73 -32.14
N LYS A 323 4.30 8.99 -31.75
CA LYS A 323 3.02 8.87 -32.48
C LYS A 323 1.92 9.76 -31.90
N VAL A 324 2.12 10.38 -30.73
CA VAL A 324 1.08 11.14 -30.02
C VAL A 324 1.31 12.64 -30.16
N THR A 325 0.25 13.36 -30.55
CA THR A 325 0.26 14.83 -30.65
C THR A 325 -0.56 15.52 -29.56
N PHE A 326 -1.38 14.77 -28.80
CA PHE A 326 -2.22 15.33 -27.75
C PHE A 326 -1.40 15.68 -26.50
N THR A 327 -1.25 16.98 -26.23
CA THR A 327 -0.33 17.52 -25.21
C THR A 327 -0.45 16.87 -23.83
N PRO A 328 -1.65 16.68 -23.24
CA PRO A 328 -1.75 16.04 -21.91
C PRO A 328 -1.18 14.61 -21.87
N THR A 329 -1.36 13.82 -22.93
CA THR A 329 -0.79 12.48 -23.03
C THR A 329 0.73 12.53 -23.21
N VAL A 330 1.23 13.47 -24.00
CA VAL A 330 2.68 13.73 -24.15
C VAL A 330 3.31 14.04 -22.79
N MET A 331 2.67 14.87 -21.97
CA MET A 331 3.16 15.20 -20.62
C MET A 331 3.22 13.98 -19.70
N LYS A 332 2.18 13.14 -19.70
CA LYS A 332 2.15 11.89 -18.93
C LYS A 332 3.27 10.93 -19.36
N LEU A 333 3.42 10.72 -20.67
CA LEU A 333 4.46 9.86 -21.22
C LEU A 333 5.87 10.33 -20.84
N ASN A 334 6.15 11.63 -20.96
CA ASN A 334 7.43 12.19 -20.55
C ASN A 334 7.68 11.97 -19.05
N ALA A 335 6.69 12.21 -18.18
CA ALA A 335 6.83 11.98 -16.74
C ALA A 335 7.18 10.51 -16.41
N LEU A 336 6.54 9.55 -17.08
CA LEU A 336 6.83 8.13 -16.92
C LEU A 336 8.23 7.76 -17.42
N ILE A 337 8.61 8.24 -18.62
CA ILE A 337 9.93 7.99 -19.23
C ILE A 337 11.05 8.56 -18.35
N ASP A 338 10.85 9.78 -17.83
CA ASP A 338 11.82 10.44 -16.94
C ASP A 338 11.95 9.67 -15.61
N GLY A 339 10.83 9.26 -15.01
CA GLY A 339 10.81 8.46 -13.79
C GLY A 339 11.54 7.12 -13.94
N ILE A 340 11.27 6.39 -15.04
CA ILE A 340 11.99 5.14 -15.34
C ILE A 340 13.48 5.40 -15.58
N SER A 341 13.82 6.42 -16.38
CA SER A 341 15.22 6.74 -16.68
C SER A 341 16.01 7.07 -15.41
N HIS A 342 15.39 7.75 -14.46
CA HIS A 342 16.01 8.07 -13.18
C HIS A 342 16.32 6.81 -12.35
N LEU A 343 15.38 5.86 -12.28
CA LEU A 343 15.57 4.60 -11.56
C LEU A 343 16.67 3.74 -12.18
N VAL A 344 16.60 3.55 -13.50
CA VAL A 344 17.59 2.73 -14.23
C VAL A 344 18.99 3.34 -14.09
N LEU A 345 19.11 4.66 -14.19
CA LEU A 345 20.40 5.33 -13.98
C LEU A 345 20.91 5.17 -12.54
N GLY A 346 20.03 5.30 -11.54
CA GLY A 346 20.38 5.09 -10.14
C GLY A 346 20.97 3.70 -9.89
N GLN A 347 20.34 2.66 -10.46
CA GLN A 347 20.81 1.28 -10.33
C GLN A 347 22.18 1.07 -10.99
N VAL A 348 22.40 1.63 -12.19
CA VAL A 348 23.70 1.53 -12.90
C VAL A 348 24.82 2.22 -12.12
N LEU A 349 24.51 3.32 -11.44
CA LEU A 349 25.48 4.05 -10.63
C LEU A 349 25.74 3.41 -9.26
N GLY A 350 24.97 2.39 -8.88
CA GLY A 350 25.04 1.77 -7.55
C GLY A 350 24.72 2.75 -6.42
N ILE A 351 23.81 3.70 -6.70
CA ILE A 351 23.32 4.69 -5.73
C ILE A 351 22.24 4.06 -4.85
#